data_AF-C0EM31-F1
#
_entry.id   AF-C0EM31-F1
#
_cell.length_a   1.000
_cell.length_b   1.000
_cell.length_c   1.000
_cell.angle_alpha   90.00
_cell.angle_beta   90.00
_cell.angle_gamma   90.00
#
_symmetry.space_group_name_H-M   'P 1'
#
loop_
_entity.id
_entity.type
_entity.pdbx_description
1 polymer ?
#
loop_
_entity_poly.entity_id
_entity_poly.type
_entity_poly.pdbx_seq_one_letter_code
_entity_poly.pdbx_strand_id
1 'polypeptide(L)'
;MPESYQAPLVQMAGYGVMVNSIWVAFSLIPILPWDGGIFIDTFLNAKQSMQFRKIEPYGTWIILILLFTGLLAKLIWPIIAMIQAAVQMVVMLFI
;
A
#
# COMPACT_ATOMS: atom_id res chain seq x y z
N MET A 1 -28.29 17.59 -6.39
CA MET A 1 -27.99 16.51 -7.34
C MET A 1 -29.20 15.59 -7.39
N PRO A 2 -29.61 15.05 -8.55
CA PRO A 2 -30.68 14.04 -8.60
C PRO A 2 -30.30 12.83 -7.73
N GLU A 3 -31.26 12.25 -7.00
CA GLU A 3 -31.01 11.13 -6.08
C GLU A 3 -30.32 9.94 -6.77
N SER A 4 -30.52 9.77 -8.08
CA SER A 4 -29.89 8.72 -8.89
C SER A 4 -28.36 8.78 -8.93
N TYR A 5 -27.75 9.94 -8.69
CA TYR A 5 -26.29 10.11 -8.75
C TYR A 5 -25.60 10.04 -7.38
N GLN A 6 -26.34 10.15 -6.28
CA GLN A 6 -25.73 10.15 -4.94
C GLN A 6 -25.19 8.77 -4.57
N ALA A 7 -25.96 7.72 -4.79
CA ALA A 7 -25.57 6.34 -4.52
C ALA A 7 -24.28 5.90 -5.26
N PRO A 8 -24.14 6.10 -6.59
CA PRO A 8 -22.91 5.71 -7.28
C PRO A 8 -21.71 6.57 -6.87
N LEU A 9 -21.87 7.85 -6.56
CA LEU A 9 -20.76 8.71 -6.12
C LEU A 9 -20.18 8.26 -4.77
N VAL A 10 -21.03 7.90 -3.82
CA VAL A 10 -20.59 7.37 -2.51
C VAL A 10 -19.83 6.05 -2.68
N GLN A 11 -20.33 5.17 -3.55
CA GLN A 11 -19.64 3.91 -3.86
C GLN A 11 -18.30 4.14 -4.54
N MET A 12 -18.23 5.04 -5.53
CA MET A 12 -16.99 5.41 -6.20
C MET A 12 -15.97 5.98 -5.21
N ALA A 13 -16.40 6.82 -4.27
CA ALA A 13 -15.53 7.32 -3.21
C ALA A 13 -14.99 6.17 -2.35
N GLY A 14 -15.85 5.25 -1.89
CA GLY A 14 -15.43 4.08 -1.11
C GLY A 14 -14.41 3.21 -1.84
N TYR A 15 -14.67 2.87 -3.11
CA TYR A 15 -13.72 2.12 -3.93
C TYR A 15 -12.42 2.89 -4.18
N GLY A 16 -12.50 4.20 -4.41
CA GLY A 16 -11.34 5.07 -4.59
C GLY A 16 -10.43 5.06 -3.37
N VAL A 17 -10.99 5.18 -2.16
CA VAL A 17 -10.23 5.06 -0.91
C VAL A 17 -9.61 3.67 -0.79
N MET A 18 -10.35 2.61 -1.11
CA MET A 18 -9.84 1.23 -1.05
C MET A 18 -8.64 1.01 -1.97
N VAL A 19 -8.74 1.39 -3.24
CA VAL A 19 -7.66 1.24 -4.22
C VAL A 19 -6.42 2.04 -3.81
N ASN A 20 -6.58 3.28 -3.35
CA ASN A 20 -5.46 4.08 -2.86
C ASN A 20 -4.84 3.50 -1.60
N SER A 21 -5.65 2.96 -0.68
CA SER A 21 -5.14 2.29 0.53
C SER A 21 -4.29 1.08 0.19
N ILE A 22 -4.70 0.31 -0.84
CA ILE A 22 -3.93 -0.80 -1.37
C ILE A 22 -2.59 -0.28 -1.91
N TRP A 23 -2.59 0.74 -2.76
CA TRP A 23 -1.35 1.33 -3.29
C TRP A 23 -0.38 1.78 -2.19
N VAL A 24 -0.87 2.50 -1.18
CA VAL A 24 -0.06 2.90 -0.02
C VAL A 24 0.50 1.69 0.71
N ALA A 25 -0.32 0.68 0.98
CA ALA A 25 0.13 -0.52 1.68
C ALA A 25 1.20 -1.31 0.91
N PHE A 26 1.08 -1.39 -0.42
CA PHE A 26 2.11 -1.97 -1.28
C PHE A 26 3.40 -1.14 -1.27
N SER A 27 3.30 0.18 -1.37
CA SER A 27 4.46 1.08 -1.34
C SER A 27 5.20 1.07 0.00
N LEU A 28 4.56 0.68 1.11
CA LEU A 28 5.22 0.58 2.43
C LEU A 28 6.05 -0.69 2.63
N ILE A 29 5.99 -1.65 1.70
CA ILE A 29 6.75 -2.89 1.81
C ILE A 29 8.24 -2.60 1.62
N PRO A 30 9.12 -3.04 2.55
CA PRO A 30 10.56 -2.74 2.53
C PRO A 30 11.32 -3.63 1.53
N ILE A 31 10.92 -3.65 0.25
CA ILE A 31 11.49 -4.48 -0.81
C ILE A 31 11.75 -3.60 -2.03
N LEU A 32 13.00 -3.51 -2.49
CA LEU A 32 13.33 -2.90 -3.79
C LEU A 32 12.68 -3.72 -4.90
N PRO A 33 12.06 -3.13 -5.95
CA PRO A 33 12.11 -1.72 -6.36
C PRO A 33 11.00 -0.83 -5.79
N TRP A 34 10.20 -1.29 -4.85
CA TRP A 34 9.06 -0.52 -4.33
C TRP A 34 9.52 0.61 -3.40
N ASP A 35 8.71 1.65 -3.30
CA ASP A 35 9.09 2.93 -2.66
C ASP A 35 9.63 2.77 -1.24
N GLY A 36 9.04 1.86 -0.44
CA GLY A 36 9.47 1.58 0.93
C GLY A 36 10.86 0.97 1.01
N GLY A 37 11.26 0.16 0.02
CA GLY A 37 12.62 -0.34 -0.12
C GLY A 37 13.59 0.80 -0.45
N ILE A 38 13.23 1.68 -1.38
CA ILE A 38 14.04 2.85 -1.74
C ILE A 38 14.20 3.78 -0.53
N PHE A 39 13.12 4.02 0.20
CA PHE A 39 13.13 4.84 1.42
C PHE A 39 14.16 4.30 2.41
N ILE A 40 14.14 3.00 2.72
CA ILE A 40 15.11 2.38 3.65
C ILE A 40 16.54 2.52 3.12
N ASP A 41 16.78 2.30 1.82
CA ASP A 41 18.11 2.43 1.22
C ASP A 41 18.74 3.81 1.46
N THR A 42 17.93 4.88 1.50
CA THR A 42 18.43 6.24 1.77
C THR A 42 18.95 6.46 3.19
N PHE A 43 18.52 5.65 4.15
CA PHE A 43 19.03 5.70 5.54
C PHE A 43 20.22 4.78 5.79
N LEU A 44 20.54 3.88 4.85
CA LEU A 44 21.64 2.93 4.99
C LEU A 44 23.00 3.57 4.66
N ASN A 45 24.05 3.10 5.34
CA ASN A 45 25.42 3.48 4.96
C ASN A 45 25.82 2.85 3.61
N ALA A 46 26.86 3.38 2.96
CA ALA A 46 27.28 2.93 1.63
C ALA A 46 27.51 1.41 1.52
N LYS A 47 28.07 0.78 2.56
CA LYS A 47 28.32 -0.67 2.55
C LYS A 47 27.02 -1.48 2.63
N GLN A 48 26.08 -1.05 3.47
CA GLN A 48 24.77 -1.69 3.64
C GLN A 48 23.89 -1.49 2.40
N SER A 49 23.86 -0.28 1.84
CA SER A 49 23.15 0.02 0.59
C SER A 49 23.64 -0.86 -0.56
N MET A 50 24.96 -1.03 -0.72
CA MET A 50 25.52 -1.91 -1.75
C MET A 50 25.10 -3.38 -1.59
N GLN A 51 24.90 -3.86 -0.37
CA GLN A 51 24.41 -5.22 -0.12
C GLN A 51 22.89 -5.30 -0.36
N PHE A 52 22.15 -4.31 0.09
CA PHE A 52 20.70 -4.21 -0.06
C PHE A 52 20.28 -4.09 -1.54
N ARG A 53 21.01 -3.33 -2.36
CA ARG A 53 20.73 -3.23 -3.80
C ARG A 53 20.92 -4.54 -4.58
N LYS A 54 21.63 -5.54 -4.02
CA LYS A 54 21.75 -6.85 -4.68
C LYS A 54 20.43 -7.61 -4.76
N ILE A 55 19.46 -7.31 -3.89
CA ILE A 55 18.12 -7.92 -3.94
C ILE A 55 17.17 -7.21 -4.92
N GLU A 56 17.54 -6.04 -5.45
CA GLU A 56 16.74 -5.25 -6.40
C GLU A 56 16.26 -6.06 -7.62
N PRO A 57 17.09 -6.87 -8.31
CA PRO A 57 16.64 -7.65 -9.47
C PRO A 57 15.64 -8.78 -9.11
N TYR A 58 15.63 -9.22 -7.85
CA TYR A 58 14.75 -10.30 -7.38
C TYR A 58 13.46 -9.78 -6.75
N GLY A 59 13.37 -8.48 -6.48
CA GLY A 59 12.23 -7.85 -5.82
C GLY A 59 10.88 -8.18 -6.42
N THR A 60 10.77 -8.01 -7.74
CA THR A 60 9.55 -8.33 -8.48
C THR A 60 9.15 -9.79 -8.33
N TRP A 61 10.12 -10.71 -8.40
CA TRP A 61 9.86 -12.14 -8.24
C TRP A 61 9.41 -12.51 -6.82
N ILE A 62 10.03 -11.91 -5.80
CA ILE A 62 9.61 -12.10 -4.40
C ILE A 62 8.15 -11.68 -4.24
N ILE A 63 7.76 -10.53 -4.77
CA ILE A 63 6.40 -10.02 -4.66
C ILE A 63 5.40 -10.88 -5.44
N LEU A 64 5.75 -11.36 -6.62
CA LEU A 64 4.92 -12.31 -7.37
C LEU A 64 4.68 -13.59 -6.57
N ILE A 65 5.72 -14.16 -5.96
CA ILE A 65 5.57 -15.35 -5.11
C ILE A 65 4.67 -15.06 -3.90
N LEU A 66 4.87 -13.92 -3.24
CA LEU A 66 4.04 -13.50 -2.11
C LEU A 66 2.57 -13.28 -2.53
N LEU A 67 2.35 -12.78 -3.75
CA LEU A 67 1.02 -12.59 -4.32
C LEU A 67 0.33 -13.94 -4.57
N PHE A 68 1.01 -14.86 -5.26
CA PHE A 68 0.44 -16.19 -5.57
C PHE A 68 0.19 -17.04 -4.32
N THR A 69 1.02 -16.91 -3.29
CA THR A 69 0.82 -17.60 -2.01
C THR A 69 -0.27 -16.97 -1.14
N GLY A 70 -0.76 -15.78 -1.51
CA GLY A 70 -1.70 -14.99 -0.69
C GLY A 70 -1.09 -14.42 0.59
N LEU A 71 0.22 -14.62 0.82
CA LEU A 71 0.91 -14.09 1.99
C LEU A 71 1.03 -12.56 1.91
N LEU A 72 1.17 -12.02 0.70
CA LEU A 72 1.17 -10.58 0.46
C LEU A 72 -0.11 -9.94 0.96
N ALA A 73 -1.26 -10.53 0.62
CA ALA A 73 -2.57 -10.06 1.05
C ALA A 73 -2.65 -10.02 2.59
N LYS A 74 -2.19 -11.08 3.27
CA LYS A 74 -2.17 -11.14 4.74
C LYS A 74 -1.27 -10.07 5.37
N LEU A 75 -0.16 -9.71 4.72
CA LEU A 75 0.76 -8.69 5.18
C LEU A 75 0.20 -7.27 5.00
N ILE A 76 -0.43 -6.99 3.85
CA ILE A 76 -0.95 -5.66 3.52
C ILE A 76 -2.31 -5.36 4.16
N TRP A 77 -3.14 -6.38 4.43
CA TRP A 77 -4.48 -6.20 4.99
C TRP A 77 -4.53 -5.40 6.29
N PRO A 78 -3.68 -5.63 7.31
CA PRO A 78 -3.69 -4.80 8.52
C PRO A 78 -3.37 -3.32 8.21
N ILE A 79 -2.47 -3.05 7.26
CA ILE A 79 -2.13 -1.68 6.86
C ILE A 79 -3.34 -1.02 6.18
N ILE A 80 -3.98 -1.73 5.25
CA ILE A 80 -5.20 -1.25 4.58
C ILE A 80 -6.30 -0.97 5.61
N ALA A 81 -6.52 -1.88 6.56
CA ALA A 81 -7.52 -1.71 7.61
C ALA A 81 -7.23 -0.49 8.50
N MET A 82 -5.96 -0.23 8.84
CA MET A 82 -5.56 0.97 9.58
C MET A 82 -5.84 2.25 8.79
N ILE A 83 -5.51 2.28 7.50
CA ILE A 83 -5.77 3.45 6.63
C ILE A 83 -7.27 3.69 6.51
N GLN A 84 -8.05 2.64 6.26
CA GLN A 84 -9.51 2.72 6.19
C GLN A 84 -10.10 3.22 7.51
N ALA A 85 -9.65 2.70 8.64
CA ALA A 85 -10.10 3.16 9.96
C ALA A 85 -9.78 4.65 10.18
N ALA A 86 -8.59 5.11 9.77
CA ALA A 86 -8.22 6.51 9.84
C ALA A 86 -9.12 7.38 8.95
N VAL A 87 -9.40 6.95 7.71
CA VAL A 87 -10.31 7.67 6.80
C VAL A 87 -11.72 7.73 7.37
N GLN A 88 -12.24 6.61 7.91
CA GLN A 88 -13.56 6.58 8.55
C GLN A 88 -13.62 7.50 9.77
N MET A 89 -12.56 7.54 10.58
CA MET A 89 -12.47 8.48 11.71
C MET A 89 -12.54 9.93 11.21
N VAL A 90 -11.83 10.26 10.14
CA VAL A 90 -11.86 11.60 9.55
C VAL A 90 -13.25 11.94 9.00
N VAL A 91 -13.89 11.03 8.28
CA VAL A 91 -15.26 11.23 7.76
C VAL A 91 -16.25 11.46 8.90
N MET A 92 -16.14 10.71 10.00
CA MET A 92 -16.98 10.87 11.19
C MET A 92 -16.80 12.24 11.88
N LEU A 93 -15.68 12.94 11.68
CA LEU A 93 -15.50 14.30 12.20
C LEU A 93 -16.30 15.35 11.43
N PHE A 94 -16.70 15.05 10.19
CA PHE A 94 -17.39 15.99 9.29
C PHE A 94 -18.90 15.73 9.16
N ILE A 95 -19.40 14.63 9.76
CA ILE A 95 -20.82 14.27 9.83
C ILE A 95 -21.32 14.58 11.24
#